data_AF-P55618-F1
#
_entry.id   AF-P55618-F1
#
_cell.length_a   1.000
_cell.length_b   1.000
_cell.length_c   1.000
_cell.angle_alpha   90.00
_cell.angle_beta   90.00
_cell.angle_gamma   90.00
#
_symmetry.space_group_name_H-M   'P 1'
#
loop_
_entity.id
_entity.type
_entity.pdbx_description
1 polymer ?
#
loop_
_entity_poly.entity_id
_entity_poly.type
_entity_poly.pdbx_seq_one_letter_code
_entity_poly.pdbx_strand_id
1 'polypeptide(L)'
;MDDFGTRTACKATETLPMWSHVFSFGLGGIIVPSEAVHEISSATNDLCARWDVPVLHGNKIRGARGSFGFLKKDENKKARFFQELEEILIDDRITAHACVICRPGYRDRYHDKRPEGVRWEMSRTAFDISVERAAKYARSLKRKLSVVYERTGETEDRLIEGYFQRLRTTGTEFSVENSAQHSPMSSADLADTLMSIWPDGKGNPMLQLADLVVHPLGHRPTGLRNRAYDRFAESGQLLDSRTDDPTISIKYSCYDDPYKEYVAPEGNPRNT
;
A
#
# COMPACT_ATOMS: atom_id res chain seq x y z
N MET A 1 5.58 -1.31 5.15
CA MET A 1 4.31 -0.66 4.77
C MET A 1 4.57 0.80 4.51
N ASP A 2 3.93 1.33 3.49
CA ASP A 2 4.00 2.72 3.06
C ASP A 2 2.61 3.19 2.60
N ASP A 3 2.43 4.49 2.39
CA ASP A 3 1.15 5.08 1.98
C ASP A 3 1.16 5.69 0.58
N PHE A 4 -0.04 5.73 -0.01
CA PHE A 4 -0.32 6.36 -1.28
C PHE A 4 -1.39 7.43 -1.09
N GLY A 5 -1.17 8.62 -1.65
CA GLY A 5 -2.17 9.68 -1.70
C GLY A 5 -2.37 10.41 -0.38
N THR A 6 -3.49 11.13 -0.27
CA THR A 6 -3.74 12.04 0.85
C THR A 6 -4.39 11.32 2.04
N ARG A 7 -3.75 11.34 3.22
CA ARG A 7 -4.27 10.72 4.46
C ARG A 7 -5.58 11.32 4.97
N THR A 8 -5.86 12.58 4.67
CA THR A 8 -7.04 13.30 5.17
C THR A 8 -8.31 12.85 4.44
N ALA A 9 -9.39 12.56 5.18
CA ALA A 9 -10.71 12.35 4.56
C ALA A 9 -11.12 13.55 3.70
N CYS A 10 -11.91 13.33 2.64
CA CYS A 10 -12.41 14.44 1.84
C CYS A 10 -13.27 15.38 2.67
N LYS A 11 -13.10 16.69 2.47
CA LYS A 11 -14.02 17.72 2.96
C LYS A 11 -15.28 17.75 2.08
N ALA A 12 -16.42 18.23 2.59
CA ALA A 12 -17.60 18.48 1.78
C ALA A 12 -17.34 19.44 0.59
N THR A 13 -16.37 20.35 0.73
CA THR A 13 -15.99 21.31 -0.31
C THR A 13 -15.16 20.72 -1.45
N GLU A 14 -14.61 19.51 -1.29
CA GLU A 14 -13.85 18.83 -2.35
C GLU A 14 -14.82 18.15 -3.33
N THR A 15 -14.84 18.61 -4.58
CA THR A 15 -15.69 18.11 -5.66
C THR A 15 -14.90 17.31 -6.69
N LEU A 16 -15.59 16.40 -7.39
CA LEU A 16 -15.05 15.72 -8.57
C LEU A 16 -14.97 16.69 -9.78
N PRO A 17 -14.11 16.39 -10.77
CA PRO A 17 -13.09 15.33 -10.80
C PRO A 17 -11.89 15.67 -9.90
N MET A 18 -11.21 14.64 -9.38
CA MET A 18 -10.02 14.78 -8.52
C MET A 18 -8.86 13.99 -9.11
N TRP A 19 -7.61 14.45 -8.94
CA TRP A 19 -6.44 13.67 -9.33
C TRP A 19 -6.35 12.37 -8.52
N SER A 20 -5.76 11.31 -9.07
CA SER A 20 -5.71 9.97 -8.46
C SER A 20 -5.26 9.95 -6.98
N HIS A 21 -4.17 10.66 -6.64
CA HIS A 21 -3.62 10.77 -5.28
C HIS A 21 -4.48 11.62 -4.31
N VAL A 22 -5.46 12.35 -4.85
CA VAL A 22 -6.51 13.08 -4.11
C VAL A 22 -7.81 12.28 -4.13
N PHE A 23 -8.09 11.50 -5.16
CA PHE A 23 -9.28 10.66 -5.23
C PHE A 23 -9.17 9.44 -4.30
N SER A 24 -7.95 8.91 -4.14
CA SER A 24 -7.68 7.66 -3.43
C SER A 24 -6.62 7.83 -2.35
N PHE A 25 -6.77 7.08 -1.27
CA PHE A 25 -5.76 6.89 -0.24
C PHE A 25 -5.46 5.40 -0.10
N GLY A 26 -4.19 5.01 -0.05
CA GLY A 26 -3.78 3.62 0.11
C GLY A 26 -2.82 3.42 1.26
N LEU A 27 -2.90 2.27 1.93
CA LEU A 27 -1.90 1.81 2.88
C LEU A 27 -1.57 0.35 2.59
N GLY A 28 -0.29 0.03 2.43
CA GLY A 28 0.13 -1.29 1.97
C GLY A 28 1.63 -1.41 1.75
N GLY A 29 2.04 -2.29 0.85
CA GLY A 29 3.43 -2.54 0.52
C GLY A 29 3.66 -4.00 0.16
N ILE A 30 4.70 -4.58 0.74
CA ILE A 30 5.10 -5.98 0.52
C ILE A 30 4.98 -6.81 1.80
N ILE A 31 4.67 -8.09 1.62
CA ILE A 31 4.77 -9.15 2.62
C ILE A 31 5.90 -10.06 2.17
N VAL A 32 6.86 -10.33 3.08
CA VAL A 32 8.07 -11.11 2.78
C VAL A 32 8.32 -12.10 3.93
N PRO A 33 8.62 -13.37 3.65
CA PRO A 33 9.14 -14.32 4.63
C PRO A 33 10.40 -13.79 5.31
N SER A 34 10.49 -13.88 6.64
CA SER A 34 11.63 -13.35 7.42
C SER A 34 12.99 -13.85 6.93
N GLU A 35 13.06 -15.09 6.47
CA GLU A 35 14.27 -15.72 5.96
C GLU A 35 14.74 -15.14 4.62
N ALA A 36 13.86 -14.50 3.85
CA ALA A 36 14.17 -13.89 2.55
C ALA A 36 14.58 -12.41 2.65
N VAL A 37 14.32 -11.77 3.79
CA VAL A 37 14.53 -10.32 3.98
C VAL A 37 15.98 -9.92 3.70
N HIS A 38 16.96 -10.70 4.16
CA HIS A 38 18.38 -10.39 3.97
C HIS A 38 18.78 -10.41 2.50
N GLU A 39 18.40 -11.45 1.76
CA GLU A 39 18.74 -11.62 0.35
C GLU A 39 18.11 -10.53 -0.52
N ILE A 40 16.81 -10.26 -0.33
CA ILE A 40 16.10 -9.22 -1.09
C ILE A 40 16.66 -7.83 -0.73
N SER A 41 17.02 -7.60 0.53
CA SER A 41 17.67 -6.35 0.96
C SER A 41 19.03 -6.18 0.29
N SER A 42 19.83 -7.26 0.22
CA SER A 42 21.12 -7.24 -0.49
C SER A 42 20.93 -6.92 -1.97
N ALA A 43 20.01 -7.63 -2.66
CA ALA A 43 19.73 -7.39 -4.07
C ALA A 43 19.31 -5.94 -4.36
N THR A 44 18.50 -5.35 -3.46
CA THR A 44 18.08 -3.95 -3.54
C THR A 44 19.24 -2.98 -3.33
N ASN A 45 20.10 -3.23 -2.34
CA ASN A 45 21.29 -2.42 -2.10
C ASN A 45 22.29 -2.52 -3.25
N ASP A 46 22.48 -3.72 -3.80
CA ASP A 46 23.36 -3.96 -4.94
C ASP A 46 22.85 -3.24 -6.19
N LEU A 47 21.53 -3.20 -6.42
CA LEU A 47 20.92 -2.39 -7.47
C LEU A 47 21.23 -0.90 -7.27
N CYS A 48 21.02 -0.38 -6.06
CA CYS A 48 21.33 1.01 -5.72
C CYS A 48 22.79 1.35 -5.99
N ALA A 49 23.72 0.49 -5.56
CA ALA A 49 25.16 0.66 -5.77
C ALA A 49 25.55 0.61 -7.26
N ARG A 50 25.02 -0.37 -8.03
CA ARG A 50 25.30 -0.49 -9.47
C ARG A 50 24.87 0.73 -10.28
N TRP A 51 23.77 1.35 -9.88
CA TRP A 51 23.20 2.51 -10.57
C TRP A 51 23.59 3.86 -9.97
N ASP A 52 24.44 3.87 -8.94
CA ASP A 52 24.86 5.08 -8.21
C ASP A 52 23.66 5.93 -7.74
N VAL A 53 22.66 5.25 -7.16
CA VAL A 53 21.48 5.90 -6.57
C VAL A 53 21.44 5.60 -5.06
N PRO A 54 21.12 6.59 -4.21
CA PRO A 54 21.23 6.41 -2.76
C PRO A 54 20.18 5.46 -2.17
N VAL A 55 18.95 5.54 -2.69
CA VAL A 55 17.79 4.73 -2.32
C VAL A 55 16.81 4.73 -3.50
N LEU A 56 16.01 3.68 -3.63
CA LEU A 56 14.87 3.64 -4.53
C LEU A 56 13.73 4.46 -3.92
N HIS A 57 13.42 5.58 -4.56
CA HIS A 57 12.27 6.40 -4.17
C HIS A 57 11.33 6.53 -5.37
N GLY A 58 10.14 5.95 -5.26
CA GLY A 58 9.19 5.81 -6.36
C GLY A 58 8.85 7.14 -7.02
N ASN A 59 8.64 8.21 -6.23
CA ASN A 59 8.37 9.55 -6.77
C ASN A 59 9.54 10.11 -7.59
N LYS A 60 10.79 9.85 -7.18
CA LYS A 60 11.98 10.31 -7.94
C LYS A 60 12.21 9.47 -9.19
N ILE A 61 11.93 8.17 -9.14
CA ILE A 61 12.02 7.26 -10.29
C ILE A 61 10.98 7.65 -11.36
N ARG A 62 9.69 7.71 -10.98
CA ARG A 62 8.58 8.10 -11.89
C ARG A 62 8.83 9.46 -12.52
N GLY A 63 9.19 10.45 -11.70
CA GLY A 63 9.49 11.79 -12.18
C GLY A 63 10.86 11.95 -12.86
N ALA A 64 11.69 10.91 -12.91
CA ALA A 64 13.09 10.92 -13.32
C ALA A 64 13.84 12.17 -12.83
N ARG A 65 13.96 12.29 -11.50
CA ARG A 65 14.52 13.45 -10.77
C ARG A 65 15.76 13.07 -9.99
N GLY A 66 16.66 14.04 -9.77
CA GLY A 66 17.88 13.85 -8.99
C GLY A 66 18.77 12.76 -9.58
N SER A 67 19.23 11.82 -8.75
CA SER A 67 20.06 10.67 -9.17
C SER A 67 19.40 9.79 -10.24
N PHE A 68 18.07 9.86 -10.40
CA PHE A 68 17.33 9.15 -11.45
C PHE A 68 17.16 9.95 -12.75
N GLY A 69 17.85 11.09 -12.90
CA GLY A 69 17.77 11.93 -14.09
C GLY A 69 18.23 11.24 -15.38
N PHE A 70 19.01 10.15 -15.28
CA PHE A 70 19.42 9.35 -16.43
C PHE A 70 18.25 8.66 -17.14
N LEU A 71 17.14 8.38 -16.42
CA LEU A 71 15.95 7.74 -16.98
C LEU A 71 15.24 8.57 -18.07
N LYS A 72 15.54 9.87 -18.18
CA LYS A 72 15.04 10.77 -19.24
C LYS A 72 16.00 10.91 -20.42
N LYS A 73 17.27 10.57 -20.22
CA LYS A 73 18.35 10.93 -21.16
C LYS A 73 18.80 9.74 -22.01
N ASP A 74 18.64 8.53 -21.49
CA ASP A 74 19.18 7.32 -22.08
C ASP A 74 18.15 6.20 -21.97
N GLU A 75 17.44 5.93 -23.07
CA GLU A 75 16.40 4.91 -23.11
C GLU A 75 16.94 3.49 -22.90
N ASN A 76 18.19 3.21 -23.28
CA ASN A 76 18.81 1.90 -23.03
C ASN A 76 19.09 1.70 -21.54
N LYS A 77 19.66 2.72 -20.87
CA LYS A 77 19.85 2.69 -19.42
C LYS A 77 18.53 2.59 -18.67
N LYS A 78 17.52 3.34 -19.13
CA LYS A 78 16.17 3.28 -18.56
C LYS A 78 15.56 1.89 -18.67
N ALA A 79 15.63 1.27 -19.85
CA ALA A 79 15.13 -0.09 -20.07
C ALA A 79 15.84 -1.09 -19.16
N ARG A 80 17.17 -1.03 -19.08
CA ARG A 80 17.96 -1.92 -18.22
C ARG A 80 17.70 -1.70 -16.73
N PHE A 81 17.61 -0.45 -16.28
CA PHE A 81 17.28 -0.13 -14.88
C PHE A 81 15.92 -0.70 -14.48
N PHE A 82 14.89 -0.50 -15.32
CA PHE A 82 13.57 -1.05 -15.03
C PHE A 82 13.53 -2.57 -15.11
N GLN A 83 14.32 -3.21 -15.99
CA GLN A 83 14.44 -4.66 -16.02
C GLN A 83 15.04 -5.20 -14.70
N GLU A 84 16.18 -4.67 -14.26
CA GLU A 84 16.81 -5.11 -13.01
C GLU A 84 15.95 -4.81 -11.78
N LEU A 85 15.22 -3.68 -11.78
CA LEU A 85 14.27 -3.35 -10.71
C LEU A 85 13.06 -4.29 -10.70
N GLU A 86 12.54 -4.64 -11.89
CA GLU A 86 11.43 -5.57 -12.08
C GLU A 86 11.82 -6.96 -11.56
N GLU A 87 13.03 -7.45 -11.85
CA GLU A 87 13.55 -8.74 -11.35
C GLU A 87 13.50 -8.86 -9.80
N ILE A 88 13.78 -7.78 -9.08
CA ILE A 88 13.65 -7.76 -7.60
C ILE A 88 12.18 -7.78 -7.19
N LEU A 89 11.34 -6.96 -7.82
CA LEU A 89 9.94 -6.81 -7.44
C LEU A 89 9.08 -8.04 -7.75
N ILE A 90 9.47 -8.85 -8.74
CA ILE A 90 8.79 -10.09 -9.12
C ILE A 90 9.37 -11.34 -8.45
N ASP A 91 10.27 -11.18 -7.47
CA ASP A 91 10.71 -12.29 -6.62
C ASP A 91 9.48 -13.01 -6.04
N ASP A 92 9.48 -14.34 -6.13
CA ASP A 92 8.32 -15.17 -5.78
C ASP A 92 8.00 -15.10 -4.28
N ARG A 93 8.96 -14.67 -3.46
CA ARG A 93 8.84 -14.47 -2.01
C ARG A 93 8.27 -13.10 -1.64
N ILE A 94 8.09 -12.20 -2.61
CA ILE A 94 7.44 -10.90 -2.42
C ILE A 94 5.94 -11.00 -2.76
N THR A 95 5.09 -10.62 -1.81
CA THR A 95 3.66 -10.48 -2.05
C THR A 95 3.23 -9.02 -1.89
N ALA A 96 2.74 -8.43 -2.98
CA ALA A 96 2.18 -7.08 -3.04
C ALA A 96 0.78 -7.04 -2.42
N HIS A 97 0.55 -6.08 -1.54
CA HIS A 97 -0.65 -6.00 -0.72
C HIS A 97 -1.02 -4.54 -0.45
N ALA A 98 -2.31 -4.20 -0.39
CA ALA A 98 -2.79 -2.92 0.12
C ALA A 98 -4.28 -2.94 0.52
N CYS A 99 -4.68 -1.92 1.27
CA CYS A 99 -6.03 -1.40 1.26
C CYS A 99 -6.03 -0.01 0.61
N VAL A 100 -6.80 0.18 -0.46
CA VAL A 100 -6.99 1.43 -1.18
C VAL A 100 -8.44 1.89 -0.97
N ILE A 101 -8.61 3.13 -0.53
CA ILE A 101 -9.89 3.73 -0.15
C ILE A 101 -10.20 4.88 -1.11
N CYS A 102 -11.39 4.85 -1.70
CA CYS A 102 -11.98 6.01 -2.36
C CYS A 102 -12.28 7.08 -1.31
N ARG A 103 -11.58 8.22 -1.35
CA ARG A 103 -11.75 9.30 -0.36
C ARG A 103 -13.16 9.91 -0.35
N PRO A 104 -13.77 10.27 -1.51
CA PRO A 104 -15.14 10.80 -1.50
C PRO A 104 -16.17 9.75 -1.10
N GLY A 105 -16.01 8.49 -1.55
CA GLY A 105 -16.88 7.39 -1.11
C GLY A 105 -16.79 7.10 0.38
N TYR A 106 -15.59 7.22 0.97
CA TYR A 106 -15.39 7.09 2.42
C TYR A 106 -16.09 8.21 3.19
N ARG A 107 -15.93 9.47 2.73
CA ARG A 107 -16.65 10.62 3.30
C ARG A 107 -18.14 10.35 3.30
N ASP A 108 -18.73 10.05 2.14
CA ASP A 108 -20.18 9.89 2.03
C ASP A 108 -20.71 8.70 2.84
N ARG A 109 -19.95 7.60 2.93
CA ARG A 109 -20.35 6.42 3.71
C ARG A 109 -20.32 6.65 5.22
N TYR A 110 -19.34 7.41 5.70
CA TYR A 110 -19.04 7.50 7.11
C TYR A 110 -19.28 8.90 7.71
N HIS A 111 -19.79 9.87 6.94
CA HIS A 111 -20.01 11.25 7.39
C HIS A 111 -20.76 11.37 8.72
N ASP A 112 -21.78 10.53 8.96
CA ASP A 112 -22.56 10.53 10.21
C ASP A 112 -21.78 9.98 11.42
N LYS A 113 -20.77 9.13 11.19
CA LYS A 113 -20.04 8.40 12.24
C LYS A 113 -18.63 8.95 12.48
N ARG A 114 -18.08 9.68 11.51
CA ARG A 114 -16.68 10.08 11.43
C ARG A 114 -16.67 11.57 11.04
N PRO A 115 -16.21 12.48 11.93
CA PRO A 115 -16.19 13.90 11.60
C PRO A 115 -15.40 14.17 10.31
N GLU A 116 -15.89 15.08 9.49
CA GLU A 116 -15.22 15.43 8.23
C GLU A 116 -13.80 15.97 8.46
N GLY A 117 -12.90 15.72 7.50
CA GLY A 117 -11.54 16.24 7.53
C GLY A 117 -10.64 15.66 8.63
N VAL A 118 -11.07 14.64 9.36
CA VAL A 118 -10.22 13.94 10.33
C VAL A 118 -9.15 13.15 9.58
N ARG A 119 -7.88 13.44 9.89
CA ARG A 119 -6.71 12.89 9.19
C ARG A 119 -6.50 11.38 9.38
N TRP A 120 -7.07 10.81 10.45
CA TRP A 120 -6.58 9.55 11.00
C TRP A 120 -7.57 8.39 10.95
N GLU A 121 -8.87 8.65 10.83
CA GLU A 121 -9.88 7.58 10.82
C GLU A 121 -9.86 6.78 9.52
N MET A 122 -9.65 7.44 8.39
CA MET A 122 -9.44 6.77 7.11
C MET A 122 -8.14 5.97 7.11
N SER A 123 -7.04 6.53 7.65
CA SER A 123 -5.77 5.80 7.81
C SER A 123 -5.91 4.58 8.71
N ARG A 124 -6.66 4.70 9.81
CA ARG A 124 -6.99 3.56 10.67
C ARG A 124 -7.80 2.51 9.93
N THR A 125 -8.82 2.91 9.18
CA THR A 125 -9.64 1.99 8.36
C THR A 125 -8.75 1.21 7.40
N ALA A 126 -7.86 1.90 6.68
CA ALA A 126 -6.92 1.26 5.77
C ALA A 126 -5.95 0.34 6.51
N PHE A 127 -5.45 0.75 7.68
CA PHE A 127 -4.57 -0.05 8.53
C PHE A 127 -5.24 -1.34 9.01
N ASP A 128 -6.43 -1.25 9.60
CA ASP A 128 -7.14 -2.42 10.12
C ASP A 128 -7.38 -3.45 9.01
N ILE A 129 -7.88 -3.01 7.85
CA ILE A 129 -8.14 -3.91 6.71
C ILE A 129 -6.84 -4.49 6.14
N SER A 130 -5.82 -3.66 5.92
CA SER A 130 -4.55 -4.11 5.34
C SER A 130 -3.87 -5.12 6.25
N VAL A 131 -3.69 -4.80 7.52
CA VAL A 131 -3.01 -5.67 8.48
C VAL A 131 -3.81 -6.94 8.75
N GLU A 132 -5.14 -6.88 8.84
CA GLU A 132 -5.98 -8.08 8.99
C GLU A 132 -5.82 -9.03 7.81
N ARG A 133 -5.90 -8.53 6.57
CA ARG A 133 -5.76 -9.39 5.38
C ARG A 133 -4.35 -9.96 5.25
N ALA A 134 -3.31 -9.19 5.62
CA ALA A 134 -1.95 -9.71 5.72
C ALA A 134 -1.81 -10.77 6.83
N ALA A 135 -2.50 -10.62 7.95
CA ALA A 135 -2.51 -11.60 9.04
C ALA A 135 -3.21 -12.90 8.62
N LYS A 136 -4.34 -12.83 7.90
CA LYS A 136 -4.99 -14.01 7.32
C LYS A 136 -4.05 -14.75 6.38
N TYR A 137 -3.34 -14.02 5.52
CA TYR A 137 -2.33 -14.62 4.64
C TYR A 137 -1.19 -15.27 5.43
N ALA A 138 -0.67 -14.63 6.46
CA ALA A 138 0.34 -15.24 7.33
C ALA A 138 -0.18 -16.55 7.95
N ARG A 139 -1.43 -16.58 8.44
CA ARG A 139 -2.07 -17.79 9.01
C ARG A 139 -2.27 -18.90 7.99
N SER A 140 -2.65 -18.58 6.74
CA SER A 140 -2.79 -19.61 5.70
C SER A 140 -1.46 -20.30 5.41
N LEU A 141 -0.34 -19.61 5.66
CA LEU A 141 1.02 -20.14 5.60
C LEU A 141 1.54 -20.69 6.95
N LYS A 142 0.71 -20.76 7.99
CA LYS A 142 1.08 -21.15 9.37
C LYS A 142 2.21 -20.30 9.96
N ARG A 143 2.22 -19.01 9.63
CA ARG A 143 3.19 -18.00 10.09
C ARG A 143 2.52 -16.95 10.94
N LYS A 144 3.36 -16.16 11.60
CA LYS A 144 2.97 -14.94 12.31
C LYS A 144 3.44 -13.71 11.54
N LEU A 145 2.84 -12.55 11.85
CA LEU A 145 3.08 -11.30 11.14
C LEU A 145 3.74 -10.28 12.06
N SER A 146 4.82 -9.66 11.58
CA SER A 146 5.34 -8.41 12.11
C SER A 146 5.17 -7.31 11.07
N VAL A 147 4.93 -6.08 11.53
CA VAL A 147 4.64 -4.94 10.66
C VAL A 147 5.75 -3.91 10.78
N VAL A 148 6.39 -3.60 9.66
CA VAL A 148 7.36 -2.49 9.57
C VAL A 148 6.72 -1.38 8.77
N TYR A 149 6.79 -0.13 9.23
CA TYR A 149 6.24 1.02 8.52
C TYR A 149 7.26 2.15 8.38
N GLU A 150 7.06 3.02 7.38
CA GLU A 150 7.91 4.19 7.19
C GLU A 150 7.73 5.19 8.34
N ARG A 151 8.83 5.48 9.04
CA ARG A 151 8.88 6.50 10.09
C ARG A 151 8.42 7.85 9.55
N THR A 152 7.38 8.41 10.15
CA THR A 152 6.81 9.71 9.74
C THR A 152 7.16 10.81 10.75
N GLY A 153 7.05 10.51 12.05
CA GLY A 153 7.23 11.47 13.15
C GLY A 153 6.61 10.93 14.44
N GLU A 154 7.09 11.38 15.60
CA GLU A 154 6.73 10.76 16.89
C GLU A 154 5.21 10.65 17.13
N THR A 155 4.46 11.70 16.79
CA THR A 155 3.00 11.72 16.96
C THR A 155 2.32 10.70 16.04
N GLU A 156 2.69 10.70 14.75
CA GLU A 156 2.17 9.78 13.75
C GLU A 156 2.52 8.32 14.05
N ASP A 157 3.76 8.07 14.45
CA ASP A 157 4.29 6.76 14.80
C ASP A 157 3.50 6.17 15.99
N ARG A 158 3.29 6.97 17.06
CA ARG A 158 2.46 6.58 18.21
C ARG A 158 1.01 6.26 17.81
N LEU A 159 0.44 6.98 16.84
CA LEU A 159 -0.91 6.70 16.34
C LEU A 159 -0.97 5.35 15.63
N ILE A 160 -0.02 5.07 14.73
CA ILE A 160 0.05 3.81 13.96
C ILE A 160 0.25 2.62 14.90
N GLU A 161 1.16 2.74 15.87
CA GLU A 161 1.37 1.72 16.91
C GLU A 161 0.10 1.53 17.75
N GLY A 162 -0.62 2.61 18.05
CA GLY A 162 -1.93 2.56 18.70
C GLY A 162 -2.98 1.80 17.89
N TYR A 163 -2.95 1.87 16.55
CA TYR A 163 -3.83 1.07 15.68
C TYR A 163 -3.52 -0.41 15.82
N PHE A 164 -2.24 -0.77 15.76
CA PHE A 164 -1.78 -2.14 15.92
C PHE A 164 -2.18 -2.74 17.27
N GLN A 165 -1.95 -2.01 18.37
CA GLN A 165 -2.31 -2.51 19.70
C GLN A 165 -3.82 -2.71 19.83
N ARG A 166 -4.63 -1.78 19.33
CA ARG A 166 -6.10 -1.94 19.33
C ARG A 166 -6.55 -3.11 18.49
N LEU A 167 -6.04 -3.26 17.26
CA LEU A 167 -6.36 -4.39 16.39
C LEU A 167 -6.05 -5.72 17.10
N ARG A 168 -4.93 -5.78 17.83
CA ARG A 168 -4.51 -6.96 18.58
C ARG A 168 -5.39 -7.26 19.80
N THR A 169 -5.89 -6.24 20.51
CA THR A 169 -6.66 -6.42 21.75
C THR A 169 -8.17 -6.53 21.53
N THR A 170 -8.73 -5.70 20.65
CA THR A 170 -10.18 -5.56 20.46
C THR A 170 -10.64 -6.08 19.10
N GLY A 171 -9.74 -6.33 18.15
CA GLY A 171 -10.09 -6.61 16.76
C GLY A 171 -10.42 -5.34 15.98
N THR A 172 -11.02 -5.52 14.81
CA THR A 172 -11.41 -4.41 13.92
C THR A 172 -12.62 -3.65 14.47
N GLU A 173 -12.79 -2.39 14.08
CA GLU A 173 -13.98 -1.59 14.46
C GLU A 173 -15.23 -1.89 13.63
N PHE A 174 -15.12 -2.76 12.61
CA PHE A 174 -16.24 -3.07 11.76
C PHE A 174 -17.24 -3.96 12.52
N SER A 175 -18.52 -3.60 12.45
CA SER A 175 -19.58 -4.44 13.02
C SER A 175 -19.57 -5.80 12.35
N VAL A 176 -19.48 -6.87 13.13
CA VAL A 176 -19.46 -8.26 12.65
C VAL A 176 -20.58 -8.55 11.66
N GLU A 177 -21.78 -8.03 11.91
CA GLU A 177 -22.95 -8.19 11.04
C GLU A 177 -22.72 -7.63 9.63
N ASN A 178 -22.28 -6.37 9.52
CA ASN A 178 -22.04 -5.73 8.21
C ASN A 178 -20.75 -6.22 7.53
N SER A 179 -19.80 -6.78 8.30
CA SER A 179 -18.53 -7.29 7.77
C SER A 179 -18.50 -8.81 7.63
N ALA A 180 -19.61 -9.52 7.85
CA ALA A 180 -19.64 -10.99 7.82
C ALA A 180 -19.11 -11.57 6.49
N GLN A 181 -19.41 -10.91 5.37
CA GLN A 181 -18.88 -11.23 4.03
C GLN A 181 -17.35 -11.15 3.91
N HIS A 182 -16.67 -10.52 4.86
CA HIS A 182 -15.22 -10.40 4.91
C HIS A 182 -14.59 -11.38 5.89
N SER A 183 -15.37 -12.24 6.56
CA SER A 183 -14.91 -13.22 7.54
C SER A 183 -13.90 -12.62 8.53
N PRO A 184 -14.30 -11.63 9.34
CA PRO A 184 -13.37 -10.90 10.19
C PRO A 184 -12.66 -11.84 11.16
N MET A 185 -11.36 -11.63 11.36
CA MET A 185 -10.58 -12.39 12.33
C MET A 185 -11.06 -12.06 13.75
N SER A 186 -11.11 -13.07 14.61
CA SER A 186 -11.35 -12.84 16.03
C SER A 186 -10.20 -12.05 16.66
N SER A 187 -10.46 -11.33 17.74
CA SER A 187 -9.39 -10.66 18.51
C SER A 187 -8.35 -11.66 19.03
N ALA A 188 -8.75 -12.89 19.35
CA ALA A 188 -7.84 -13.95 19.75
C ALA A 188 -6.91 -14.40 18.60
N ASP A 189 -7.45 -14.58 17.40
CA ASP A 189 -6.65 -14.92 16.21
C ASP A 189 -5.68 -13.78 15.84
N LEU A 190 -6.13 -12.53 15.94
CA LEU A 190 -5.28 -11.36 15.72
C LEU A 190 -4.18 -11.28 16.78
N ALA A 191 -4.49 -11.52 18.05
CA ALA A 191 -3.52 -11.54 19.14
C ALA A 191 -2.45 -12.61 18.99
N ASP A 192 -2.83 -13.81 18.54
CA ASP A 192 -1.88 -14.88 18.27
C ASP A 192 -0.99 -14.60 17.04
N THR A 193 -1.56 -13.97 16.00
CA THR A 193 -0.87 -13.79 14.71
C THR A 193 0.01 -12.55 14.68
N LEU A 194 -0.41 -11.43 15.27
CA LEU A 194 0.29 -10.15 15.22
C LEU A 194 1.38 -10.07 16.31
N MET A 195 2.64 -10.22 15.90
CA MET A 195 3.77 -10.24 16.84
C MET A 195 4.18 -8.85 17.30
N SER A 196 4.57 -8.00 16.36
CA SER A 196 5.18 -6.71 16.66
C SER A 196 4.98 -5.71 15.52
N ILE A 197 5.13 -4.43 15.87
CA ILE A 197 5.13 -3.32 14.94
C ILE A 197 6.25 -2.35 15.31
N TRP A 198 6.95 -1.79 14.33
CA TRP A 198 7.93 -0.72 14.58
C TRP A 198 8.14 0.19 13.35
N PRO A 199 8.51 1.47 13.58
CA PRO A 199 8.93 2.37 12.52
C PRO A 199 10.37 2.13 12.12
N ASP A 200 10.65 2.18 10.82
CA ASP A 200 12.01 2.16 10.28
C ASP A 200 12.24 3.32 9.29
N GLY A 201 13.51 3.64 9.04
CA GLY A 201 13.90 4.74 8.19
C GLY A 201 13.78 4.42 6.70
N LYS A 202 13.77 5.48 5.89
CA LYS A 202 13.80 5.45 4.41
C LYS A 202 14.94 4.64 3.79
N GLY A 203 15.99 4.38 4.57
CA GLY A 203 17.11 3.53 4.15
C GLY A 203 16.78 2.03 4.15
N ASN A 204 15.70 1.58 4.80
CA ASN A 204 15.32 0.17 4.81
C ASN A 204 14.89 -0.27 3.39
N PRO A 205 15.59 -1.25 2.77
CA PRO A 205 15.27 -1.70 1.42
C PRO A 205 13.84 -2.23 1.24
N MET A 206 13.28 -2.90 2.26
CA MET A 206 11.91 -3.41 2.19
C MET A 206 10.88 -2.28 2.15
N LEU A 207 11.15 -1.16 2.85
CA LEU A 207 10.29 0.02 2.79
C LEU A 207 10.40 0.72 1.43
N GLN A 208 11.59 0.74 0.83
CA GLN A 208 11.78 1.25 -0.53
C GLN A 208 10.97 0.44 -1.56
N LEU A 209 10.97 -0.90 -1.45
CA LEU A 209 10.12 -1.75 -2.29
C LEU A 209 8.63 -1.55 -1.99
N ALA A 210 8.24 -1.31 -0.73
CA ALA A 210 6.86 -1.00 -0.37
C ALA A 210 6.33 0.28 -1.07
N ASP A 211 7.10 1.37 -1.12
CA ASP A 211 6.78 2.60 -1.87
C ASP A 211 6.53 2.31 -3.36
N LEU A 212 7.38 1.49 -3.96
CA LEU A 212 7.28 1.11 -5.37
C LEU A 212 6.03 0.28 -5.68
N VAL A 213 5.57 -0.54 -4.73
CA VAL A 213 4.41 -1.42 -4.89
C VAL A 213 3.10 -0.71 -4.57
N VAL A 214 3.04 0.09 -3.50
CA VAL A 214 1.77 0.70 -3.06
C VAL A 214 1.20 1.68 -4.09
N HIS A 215 2.07 2.39 -4.83
CA HIS A 215 1.63 3.37 -5.80
C HIS A 215 0.86 2.78 -7.01
N PRO A 216 1.37 1.73 -7.71
CA PRO A 216 0.60 1.01 -8.72
C PRO A 216 -0.74 0.47 -8.21
N LEU A 217 -0.79 -0.07 -6.99
CA LEU A 217 -2.03 -0.55 -6.38
C LEU A 217 -3.01 0.61 -6.15
N GLY A 218 -2.53 1.74 -5.63
CA GLY A 218 -3.33 2.95 -5.44
C GLY A 218 -3.89 3.56 -6.73
N HIS A 219 -3.24 3.32 -7.87
CA HIS A 219 -3.69 3.76 -9.19
C HIS A 219 -4.70 2.82 -9.84
N ARG A 220 -4.78 1.55 -9.41
CA ARG A 220 -5.67 0.56 -10.04
C ARG A 220 -7.12 1.04 -10.20
N PRO A 221 -7.75 1.72 -9.23
CA PRO A 221 -9.14 2.18 -9.36
C PRO A 221 -9.37 3.25 -10.43
N THR A 222 -8.30 3.87 -10.95
CA THR A 222 -8.43 4.85 -12.02
C THR A 222 -8.77 4.23 -13.37
N GLY A 223 -8.62 2.90 -13.52
CA GLY A 223 -8.74 2.21 -14.81
C GLY A 223 -7.63 2.54 -15.81
N LEU A 224 -6.73 3.50 -15.50
CA LEU A 224 -5.59 3.84 -16.33
C LEU A 224 -4.56 2.71 -16.29
N ARG A 225 -3.99 2.40 -17.46
CA ARG A 225 -2.96 1.37 -17.57
C ARG A 225 -1.75 1.73 -16.69
N ASN A 226 -1.30 0.78 -15.89
CA ASN A 226 -0.10 0.92 -15.08
C ASN A 226 0.79 -0.31 -15.29
N ARG A 227 1.91 -0.13 -16.01
CA ARG A 227 2.82 -1.24 -16.35
C ARG A 227 3.26 -2.03 -15.12
N ALA A 228 3.58 -1.37 -14.00
CA ALA A 228 4.03 -2.07 -12.80
C ALA A 228 2.92 -2.94 -12.20
N TYR A 229 1.67 -2.43 -12.18
CA TYR A 229 0.52 -3.24 -11.78
C TYR A 229 0.35 -4.45 -12.69
N ASP A 230 0.38 -4.24 -14.01
CA ASP A 230 0.25 -5.31 -15.01
C ASP A 230 1.30 -6.41 -14.76
N ARG A 231 2.55 -6.02 -14.50
CA ARG A 231 3.63 -6.96 -14.17
C ARG A 231 3.40 -7.74 -12.88
N PHE A 232 2.96 -7.08 -11.81
CA PHE A 232 2.66 -7.78 -10.57
C PHE A 232 1.52 -8.79 -10.73
N ALA A 233 0.54 -8.48 -11.59
CA ALA A 233 -0.54 -9.41 -11.91
C ALA A 233 -0.03 -10.59 -12.77
N GLU A 234 0.74 -10.31 -13.81
CA GLU A 234 1.31 -11.33 -14.72
C GLU A 234 2.24 -12.31 -14.00
N SER A 235 3.01 -11.83 -13.03
CA SER A 235 4.01 -12.63 -12.31
C SER A 235 3.46 -13.29 -11.03
N GLY A 236 2.21 -13.01 -10.64
CA GLY A 236 1.59 -13.60 -9.45
C GLY A 236 2.04 -12.97 -8.13
N GLN A 237 2.43 -11.69 -8.13
CA GLN A 237 2.88 -10.97 -6.93
C GLN A 237 1.73 -10.40 -6.12
N LEU A 238 0.59 -10.12 -6.75
CA LEU A 238 -0.58 -9.59 -6.04
C LEU A 238 -1.10 -10.59 -5.01
N LEU A 239 -1.47 -10.13 -3.81
CA LEU A 239 -2.06 -10.98 -2.76
C LEU A 239 -3.23 -11.82 -3.28
N ASP A 240 -4.04 -11.25 -4.17
CA ASP A 240 -5.17 -11.86 -4.88
C ASP A 240 -4.82 -13.15 -5.63
N SER A 241 -3.55 -13.34 -5.99
CA SER A 241 -3.05 -14.53 -6.71
C SER A 241 -2.41 -15.58 -5.80
N ARG A 242 -2.29 -15.29 -4.50
CA ARG A 242 -1.60 -16.18 -3.54
C ARG A 242 -2.55 -17.14 -2.81
N THR A 243 -3.85 -17.00 -3.02
CA THR A 243 -4.90 -17.75 -2.32
C THR A 243 -6.22 -17.65 -3.05
N ASP A 244 -7.03 -18.71 -2.97
CA ASP A 244 -8.39 -18.73 -3.51
C ASP A 244 -9.42 -18.07 -2.55
N ASP A 245 -9.02 -17.67 -1.34
CA ASP A 245 -9.89 -17.01 -0.38
C ASP A 245 -10.06 -15.52 -0.76
N PRO A 246 -11.24 -15.08 -1.22
CA PRO A 246 -11.45 -13.68 -1.64
C PRO A 246 -11.34 -12.69 -0.48
N THR A 247 -11.40 -13.16 0.78
CA THR A 247 -11.18 -12.34 1.96
C THR A 247 -9.70 -12.03 2.20
N ILE A 248 -8.78 -12.72 1.51
CA ILE A 248 -7.34 -12.53 1.52
C ILE A 248 -6.90 -11.97 0.15
N SER A 249 -7.24 -10.71 -0.09
CA SER A 249 -7.00 -10.01 -1.37
C SER A 249 -6.60 -8.55 -1.13
N ILE A 250 -6.17 -7.83 -2.16
CA ILE A 250 -6.06 -6.36 -2.07
C ILE A 250 -7.48 -5.78 -1.91
N LYS A 251 -7.68 -4.88 -0.94
CA LYS A 251 -9.00 -4.26 -0.74
C LYS A 251 -9.09 -2.92 -1.47
N TYR A 252 -10.03 -2.82 -2.40
CA TYR A 252 -10.54 -1.54 -2.88
C TYR A 252 -11.83 -1.22 -2.14
N SER A 253 -11.82 -0.18 -1.31
CA SER A 253 -12.92 0.18 -0.39
C SER A 253 -13.59 1.48 -0.81
N CYS A 254 -14.92 1.53 -0.67
CA CYS A 254 -15.75 2.70 -0.95
C CYS A 254 -15.78 3.16 -2.42
N TYR A 255 -15.40 2.30 -3.37
CA TYR A 255 -15.58 2.54 -4.82
C TYR A 255 -16.96 2.07 -5.29
N ASP A 256 -18.00 2.41 -4.55
CA ASP A 256 -19.39 2.15 -4.92
C ASP A 256 -19.94 3.32 -5.73
N ASP A 257 -21.10 3.18 -6.38
CA ASP A 257 -21.68 4.29 -7.16
C ASP A 257 -21.85 5.55 -6.29
N PRO A 258 -21.49 6.76 -6.80
CA PRO A 258 -21.07 7.08 -8.17
C PRO A 258 -19.55 6.98 -8.43
N TYR A 259 -18.77 6.36 -7.55
CA TYR A 259 -17.30 6.37 -7.54
C TYR A 259 -16.63 5.17 -8.21
N LYS A 260 -17.40 4.28 -8.84
CA LYS A 260 -16.86 3.11 -9.58
C LYS A 260 -16.01 3.51 -10.77
N GLU A 261 -16.42 4.56 -11.47
CA GLU A 261 -15.71 5.08 -12.64
C GLU A 261 -14.93 6.33 -12.24
N TYR A 262 -13.62 6.27 -12.42
CA TYR A 262 -12.76 7.42 -12.20
C TYR A 262 -12.78 8.34 -13.42
N VAL A 263 -13.07 9.62 -13.19
CA VAL A 263 -12.95 10.69 -14.20
C VAL A 263 -11.75 11.55 -13.86
N ALA A 264 -10.76 11.59 -14.76
CA ALA A 264 -9.60 12.45 -14.60
C ALA A 264 -10.00 13.94 -14.77
N PRO A 265 -9.46 14.86 -13.95
CA PRO A 265 -9.61 16.29 -14.18
C PRO A 265 -9.07 16.73 -15.55
N GLU A 266 -9.70 17.74 -16.14
CA GLU A 266 -9.13 18.45 -17.30
C GLU A 266 -7.90 19.27 -16.89
N GLY A 267 -6.94 19.43 -17.81
CA GLY A 267 -5.67 20.12 -17.54
C GLY A 267 -4.54 19.17 -17.12
N ASN A 268 -3.35 19.71 -16.87
CA ASN A 268 -2.10 18.93 -16.81
C ASN A 268 -1.89 18.23 -15.44
N PRO A 269 -1.99 16.88 -15.32
CA PRO A 269 -1.33 16.16 -14.25
C PRO A 269 0.13 15.99 -14.67
N ARG A 270 1.07 16.75 -14.11
CA ARG A 270 2.49 16.71 -14.54
C ARG A 270 2.97 15.28 -14.86
N ASN A 271 3.15 14.99 -16.14
CA ASN A 271 3.95 13.91 -16.72
C ASN A 271 4.06 12.62 -15.88
N THR A 272 3.15 11.67 -16.17
CA THR A 272 3.32 10.19 -16.12
C THR A 272 3.80 9.57 -14.80
#